data_AF-A0A924X7A4-F1
#
_entry.id   AF-A0A924X7A4-F1
#
_cell.length_a   1.000
_cell.length_b   1.000
_cell.length_c   1.000
_cell.angle_alpha   90.00
_cell.angle_beta   90.00
_cell.angle_gamma   90.00
#
_symmetry.space_group_name_H-M   'P 1'
#
loop_
_entity.id
_entity.type
_entity.pdbx_description
1 polymer ?
#
loop_
_entity_poly.entity_id
_entity_poly.type
_entity_poly.pdbx_seq_one_letter_code
_entity_poly.pdbx_strand_id
1 'polypeptide(L)'
;ATAFGEMLPQHKNMISLDETKKDKWGLPVLKIDCATGENERLMRKDMIADMADMLEQTGVKNVRTYDGEYFPGMGIHEMGTARMGRDRKTSVLNSHNQVWDAMNVFVTDGACMTSAACQNPSLTYMALTARAADYAVGELNRRNL
;
A
#
# COMPACT_ATOMS: atom_id res chain seq x y z
N ALA A 1 -9.39 -21.63 1.00
CA ALA A 1 -9.44 -20.26 0.42
C ALA A 1 -8.60 -19.34 1.30
N THR A 2 -8.28 -18.14 0.82
CA THR A 2 -7.44 -17.17 1.54
C THR A 2 -8.13 -15.82 1.50
N ALA A 3 -8.07 -15.08 2.61
CA ALA A 3 -8.59 -13.72 2.72
C ALA A 3 -7.45 -12.70 2.70
N PHE A 4 -7.74 -11.51 2.19
CA PHE A 4 -6.86 -10.34 2.28
C PHE A 4 -7.58 -9.27 3.08
N GLY A 5 -6.83 -8.52 3.88
CA GLY A 5 -7.35 -7.33 4.54
C GLY A 5 -6.32 -6.25 4.67
N GLU A 6 -6.77 -5.16 5.26
CA GLU A 6 -6.00 -3.94 5.34
C GLU A 6 -5.12 -3.92 6.59
N MET A 7 -3.83 -3.63 6.40
CA MET A 7 -2.99 -3.16 7.49
C MET A 7 -3.14 -1.65 7.59
N LEU A 8 -3.65 -1.15 8.72
CA LEU A 8 -3.96 0.27 8.85
C LEU A 8 -2.69 1.13 8.73
N PRO A 9 -2.76 2.31 8.08
CA PRO A 9 -1.63 3.22 8.01
C PRO A 9 -1.18 3.67 9.40
N GLN A 10 0.11 3.51 9.69
CA GLN A 10 0.71 3.84 10.98
C GLN A 10 2.02 4.59 10.75
N HIS A 11 2.24 5.72 11.41
CA HIS A 11 3.50 6.48 11.26
C HIS A 11 4.76 5.70 11.68
N LYS A 12 4.62 4.76 12.62
CA LYS A 12 5.71 3.88 13.05
C LYS A 12 6.09 2.81 12.01
N ASN A 13 5.19 2.53 11.06
CA ASN A 13 5.47 1.61 9.95
C ASN A 13 6.11 2.44 8.83
N MET A 14 7.42 2.31 8.67
CA MET A 14 8.20 3.16 7.77
C MET A 14 9.34 2.41 7.10
N ILE A 15 9.84 3.00 6.02
CA ILE A 15 11.07 2.59 5.37
C ILE A 15 12.06 3.74 5.38
N SER A 16 13.34 3.40 5.43
CA SER A 16 14.47 4.33 5.33
C SER A 16 15.60 3.67 4.55
N LEU A 17 16.61 4.46 4.18
CA LEU A 17 17.84 3.93 3.60
C LEU A 17 18.78 3.51 4.74
N ASP A 18 19.39 2.33 4.64
CA ASP A 18 20.41 1.89 5.59
C ASP A 18 21.72 2.66 5.35
N GLU A 19 22.22 3.33 6.38
CA GLU A 19 23.43 4.16 6.28
C GLU A 19 24.73 3.36 6.14
N THR A 20 24.69 2.07 6.48
CA THR A 20 25.89 1.22 6.59
C THR A 20 25.91 0.07 5.59
N LYS A 21 24.74 -0.40 5.15
CA LYS A 21 24.60 -1.53 4.24
C LYS A 21 24.27 -1.06 2.83
N LYS A 22 25.01 -1.59 1.88
CA LYS A 22 24.82 -1.34 0.46
C LYS A 22 24.51 -2.63 -0.27
N ASP A 23 23.75 -2.53 -1.35
CA ASP A 23 23.54 -3.62 -2.28
C ASP A 23 24.79 -3.89 -3.13
N LYS A 24 24.70 -4.88 -4.03
CA LYS A 24 25.81 -5.27 -4.91
C LYS A 24 26.21 -4.19 -5.93
N TRP A 25 25.44 -3.11 -6.06
CA TRP A 25 25.70 -1.98 -6.95
C TRP A 25 26.16 -0.72 -6.17
N GLY A 26 26.29 -0.82 -4.85
CA GLY A 26 26.77 0.27 -4.00
C GLY A 26 25.69 1.26 -3.55
N LEU A 27 24.41 0.97 -3.80
CA LEU A 27 23.29 1.77 -3.31
C LEU A 27 22.89 1.35 -1.89
N PRO A 28 22.50 2.28 -1.00
CA PRO A 28 21.93 1.93 0.30
C PRO A 28 20.75 0.97 0.17
N VAL A 29 20.72 -0.10 0.97
CA VAL A 29 19.56 -1.02 1.02
C VAL A 29 18.41 -0.38 1.81
N LEU A 30 17.20 -0.91 1.64
CA LEU A 30 16.07 -0.50 2.47
C LEU A 30 16.22 -1.07 3.89
N LYS A 31 16.06 -0.21 4.89
CA LYS A 31 15.77 -0.55 6.28
C LYS A 31 14.27 -0.40 6.51
N ILE A 32 13.62 -1.48 6.92
CA ILE A 32 12.17 -1.55 7.07
C ILE A 32 11.83 -1.73 8.55
N ASP A 33 11.16 -0.75 9.13
CA ASP A 33 10.62 -0.76 10.47
C ASP A 33 9.09 -0.88 10.35
N CYS A 34 8.58 -2.11 10.26
CA CYS A 34 7.15 -2.36 10.03
C CYS A 34 6.70 -3.65 10.71
N ALA A 35 5.53 -3.61 11.36
CA ALA A 35 4.93 -4.78 12.00
C ALA A 35 3.41 -4.73 11.92
N THR A 36 2.78 -5.91 11.96
CA THR A 36 1.35 -6.06 12.20
C THR A 36 0.98 -5.62 13.61
N GLY A 37 -0.19 -5.01 13.77
CA GLY A 37 -0.74 -4.61 15.06
C GLY A 37 -1.90 -5.48 15.53
N GLU A 38 -2.55 -5.01 16.59
CA GLU A 38 -3.71 -5.68 17.19
C GLU A 38 -4.91 -5.73 16.24
N ASN A 39 -5.13 -4.66 15.47
CA ASN A 39 -6.20 -4.62 14.46
C ASN A 39 -6.05 -5.76 13.45
N GLU A 40 -4.87 -5.93 12.87
CA GLU A 40 -4.62 -7.00 11.88
C GLU A 40 -4.77 -8.39 12.52
N ARG A 41 -4.35 -8.54 13.78
CA ARG A 41 -4.49 -9.79 14.52
C ARG A 41 -5.96 -10.17 14.77
N LEU A 42 -6.80 -9.20 15.13
CA LEU A 42 -8.23 -9.41 15.34
C LEU A 42 -8.96 -9.64 14.01
N MET A 43 -8.67 -8.82 13.01
CA MET A 43 -9.23 -8.94 11.67
C MET A 43 -8.96 -10.33 11.04
N ARG A 44 -7.77 -10.91 11.26
CA ARG A 44 -7.48 -12.27 10.78
C ARG A 44 -8.37 -13.34 11.41
N LYS A 45 -8.73 -13.21 12.69
CA LYS A 45 -9.67 -14.13 13.35
C LYS A 45 -11.07 -14.01 12.75
N ASP A 46 -11.49 -12.78 12.48
CA ASP A 46 -12.78 -12.46 11.87
C ASP A 46 -12.88 -13.04 10.44
N MET A 47 -11.85 -12.81 9.62
CA MET A 47 -11.77 -13.39 8.27
C MET A 47 -11.88 -14.92 8.25
N ILE A 48 -11.27 -15.60 9.22
CA ILE A 48 -11.34 -17.06 9.34
C ILE A 48 -12.77 -17.50 9.64
N ALA A 49 -13.45 -16.81 10.56
CA ALA A 49 -14.83 -17.10 10.94
C ALA A 49 -15.80 -16.86 9.75
N ASP A 50 -15.71 -15.69 9.11
CA ASP A 50 -16.55 -15.33 7.98
C ASP A 50 -16.34 -16.28 6.79
N MET A 51 -15.09 -16.63 6.49
CA MET A 51 -14.80 -17.56 5.39
C MET A 51 -15.35 -18.96 5.67
N ALA A 52 -15.32 -19.42 6.92
CA ALA A 52 -15.90 -20.70 7.29
C ALA A 52 -17.43 -20.68 7.13
N ASP A 53 -18.10 -19.66 7.67
CA ASP A 53 -19.55 -19.51 7.55
C ASP A 53 -19.99 -19.42 6.09
N MET A 54 -19.34 -18.57 5.28
CA MET A 54 -19.64 -18.47 3.84
C MET A 54 -19.56 -19.81 3.12
N LEU A 55 -18.53 -20.63 3.39
CA LEU A 55 -18.39 -21.95 2.77
C LEU A 55 -19.49 -22.91 3.24
N GLU A 56 -19.80 -22.94 4.53
CA GLU A 56 -20.86 -23.79 5.09
C GLU A 56 -22.24 -23.43 4.52
N GLN A 57 -22.56 -22.14 4.40
CA GLN A 57 -23.81 -21.67 3.79
C GLN A 57 -23.94 -22.05 2.32
N THR A 58 -22.83 -22.16 1.59
CA THR A 58 -22.83 -22.65 0.19
C THR A 58 -22.94 -24.18 0.07
N GLY A 59 -23.04 -24.89 1.20
CA GLY A 59 -23.22 -26.34 1.25
C GLY A 59 -21.92 -27.14 1.32
N VAL A 60 -20.76 -26.49 1.41
CA VAL A 60 -19.46 -27.17 1.63
C VAL A 60 -19.49 -27.90 2.97
N LYS A 61 -18.98 -29.15 2.99
CA LYS A 61 -18.96 -30.00 4.19
C LYS A 61 -17.53 -30.15 4.71
N ASN A 62 -17.40 -30.37 6.02
CA ASN A 62 -16.12 -30.57 6.70
C ASN A 62 -15.15 -29.39 6.53
N VAL A 63 -15.65 -28.16 6.65
CA VAL A 63 -14.82 -26.96 6.62
C VAL A 63 -13.82 -27.02 7.78
N ARG A 64 -12.54 -26.78 7.46
CA ARG A 64 -11.45 -26.73 8.45
C ARG A 64 -10.75 -25.39 8.31
N THR A 65 -10.53 -24.74 9.43
CA THR A 65 -9.84 -23.46 9.51
C THR A 65 -8.38 -23.65 9.92
N TYR A 66 -7.53 -22.72 9.53
CA TYR A 66 -6.16 -22.64 10.01
C TYR A 66 -5.76 -21.16 10.15
N ASP A 67 -4.87 -20.89 11.09
CA ASP A 67 -4.32 -19.56 11.37
C ASP A 67 -2.79 -19.68 11.30
N GLY A 68 -2.21 -19.34 10.14
CA GLY A 68 -0.76 -19.37 9.93
C GLY A 68 -0.09 -18.03 10.22
N GLU A 69 1.21 -18.01 10.51
CA GLU A 69 1.94 -16.76 10.71
C GLU A 69 1.85 -15.84 9.48
N TYR A 70 1.79 -14.53 9.72
CA TYR A 70 1.80 -13.51 8.68
C TYR A 70 2.75 -12.39 9.06
N PHE A 71 3.58 -11.99 8.12
CA PHE A 71 4.53 -10.89 8.28
C PHE A 71 4.35 -9.87 7.15
N PRO A 72 4.55 -8.56 7.41
CA PRO A 72 4.63 -7.56 6.36
C PRO A 72 5.61 -8.00 5.26
N GLY A 73 5.21 -7.89 3.99
CA GLY A 73 5.96 -8.41 2.84
C GLY A 73 5.31 -9.62 2.16
N MET A 74 4.57 -10.45 2.90
CA MET A 74 3.97 -11.68 2.32
C MET A 74 2.83 -11.39 1.34
N GLY A 75 2.18 -10.22 1.46
CA GLY A 75 1.11 -9.80 0.54
C GLY A 75 1.62 -9.25 -0.80
N ILE A 76 2.91 -8.91 -0.93
CA ILE A 76 3.52 -8.31 -2.13
C ILE A 76 2.75 -7.07 -2.62
N HIS A 77 2.23 -6.30 -1.65
CA HIS A 77 1.32 -5.17 -1.85
C HIS A 77 1.78 -4.00 -0.96
N GLU A 78 3.08 -3.71 -0.95
CA GLU A 78 3.68 -2.63 -0.17
C GLU A 78 3.22 -1.27 -0.71
N MET A 79 2.71 -0.42 0.18
CA MET A 79 2.01 0.80 -0.19
C MET A 79 2.28 1.96 0.77
N GLY A 80 2.11 3.19 0.29
CA GLY A 80 2.05 4.41 1.11
C GLY A 80 3.37 5.02 1.55
N THR A 81 4.49 4.56 1.01
CA THR A 81 5.84 5.07 1.30
C THR A 81 6.07 6.51 0.77
N ALA A 82 5.26 6.95 -0.19
CA ALA A 82 5.19 8.33 -0.68
C ALA A 82 3.72 8.77 -0.81
N ARG A 83 2.95 8.66 0.28
CA ARG A 83 1.49 8.83 0.24
C ARG A 83 1.05 10.19 -0.31
N MET A 84 -0.07 10.18 -1.04
CA MET A 84 -0.85 11.37 -1.34
C MET A 84 -1.48 11.99 -0.10
N GLY A 85 -1.84 13.27 -0.17
CA GLY A 85 -2.61 13.94 0.86
C GLY A 85 -3.10 15.32 0.44
N ARG A 86 -3.75 16.01 1.38
CA ARG A 86 -4.32 17.35 1.18
C ARG A 86 -3.41 18.47 1.70
N ASP A 87 -2.34 18.12 2.41
CA ASP A 87 -1.42 19.06 3.04
C ASP A 87 0.04 18.59 2.84
N ARG A 88 0.86 19.49 2.29
CA ARG A 88 2.32 19.34 2.13
C ARG A 88 3.03 18.91 3.40
N LYS A 89 2.56 19.33 4.58
CA LYS A 89 3.19 18.99 5.87
C LYS A 89 2.98 17.53 6.28
N THR A 90 2.00 16.84 5.69
CA THR A 90 1.57 15.51 6.12
C THR A 90 1.58 14.48 4.98
N SER A 91 2.04 14.86 3.79
CA SER A 91 2.06 13.99 2.61
C SER A 91 3.22 14.35 1.68
N VAL A 92 3.65 13.38 0.87
CA VAL A 92 4.71 13.59 -0.13
C VAL A 92 4.12 14.10 -1.44
N LEU A 93 2.91 13.63 -1.76
CA LEU A 93 2.23 13.94 -3.02
C LEU A 93 0.92 14.69 -2.77
N ASN A 94 0.51 15.51 -3.73
CA ASN A 94 -0.83 16.08 -3.77
C ASN A 94 -1.86 15.10 -4.37
N SER A 95 -3.09 15.57 -4.58
CA SER A 95 -4.19 14.76 -5.12
C SER A 95 -4.00 14.27 -6.57
N HIS A 96 -2.99 14.78 -7.28
CA HIS A 96 -2.65 14.42 -8.67
C HIS A 96 -1.38 13.60 -8.78
N ASN A 97 -0.95 12.95 -7.68
CA ASN A 97 0.29 12.15 -7.62
C ASN A 97 1.58 12.98 -7.84
N GLN A 98 1.50 14.30 -7.75
CA GLN A 98 2.61 15.22 -7.96
C GLN A 98 3.33 15.49 -6.64
N VAL A 99 4.66 15.50 -6.65
CA VAL A 99 5.48 15.82 -5.48
C VAL A 99 5.31 17.30 -5.12
N TRP A 100 4.98 17.61 -3.86
CA TRP A 100 4.76 19.00 -3.42
C TRP A 100 5.97 19.91 -3.65
N ASP A 101 7.17 19.36 -3.51
CA ASP A 101 8.43 20.11 -3.59
C ASP A 101 9.08 20.09 -4.98
N ALA A 102 8.50 19.35 -5.93
CA ALA A 102 8.99 19.21 -7.30
C ALA A 102 7.83 18.99 -8.26
N MET A 103 7.25 20.09 -8.76
CA MET A 103 6.01 20.06 -9.55
C MET A 103 6.13 19.25 -10.84
N ASN A 104 7.32 19.08 -11.40
CA ASN A 104 7.54 18.25 -12.58
C ASN A 104 7.80 16.75 -12.26
N VAL A 105 7.65 16.32 -11.00
CA VAL A 105 7.86 14.94 -10.56
C VAL A 105 6.56 14.32 -10.08
N PHE A 106 6.27 13.10 -10.54
CA PHE A 106 5.05 12.35 -10.23
C PHE A 106 5.37 10.92 -9.79
N VAL A 107 4.60 10.39 -8.83
CA VAL A 107 4.75 9.02 -8.30
C VAL A 107 3.39 8.32 -8.38
N THR A 108 3.30 7.25 -9.17
CA THR A 108 2.00 6.63 -9.54
C THR A 108 1.91 5.13 -9.25
N ASP A 109 2.88 4.57 -8.54
CA ASP A 109 2.86 3.18 -8.08
C ASP A 109 2.21 3.05 -6.69
N GLY A 110 2.37 1.89 -6.04
CA GLY A 110 1.82 1.64 -4.69
C GLY A 110 2.26 2.65 -3.63
N ALA A 111 3.39 3.34 -3.81
CA ALA A 111 3.88 4.34 -2.85
C ALA A 111 2.88 5.49 -2.65
N CYS A 112 2.10 5.83 -3.67
CA CYS A 112 1.17 6.97 -3.61
C CYS A 112 -0.09 6.72 -2.76
N MET A 113 -0.38 5.46 -2.42
CA MET A 113 -1.61 5.06 -1.75
C MET A 113 -1.67 5.56 -0.31
N THR A 114 -2.86 5.94 0.17
CA THR A 114 -3.08 6.34 1.57
C THR A 114 -3.63 5.21 2.42
N SER A 115 -4.13 4.15 1.80
CA SER A 115 -4.79 2.99 2.39
C SER A 115 -4.53 1.79 1.47
N ALA A 116 -4.38 0.60 2.05
CA ALA A 116 -4.09 -0.61 1.28
C ALA A 116 -5.36 -1.31 0.77
N ALA A 117 -6.52 -1.01 1.37
CA ALA A 117 -7.77 -1.74 1.17
C ALA A 117 -7.61 -3.26 1.37
N CYS A 118 -8.59 -4.05 0.91
CA CYS A 118 -8.58 -5.52 0.99
C CYS A 118 -8.52 -6.21 -0.38
N GLN A 119 -8.47 -5.44 -1.47
CA GLN A 119 -8.46 -5.95 -2.84
C GLN A 119 -7.08 -5.78 -3.49
N ASN A 120 -6.79 -6.54 -4.54
CA ASN A 120 -5.57 -6.37 -5.32
C ASN A 120 -5.52 -4.95 -5.92
N PRO A 121 -4.42 -4.20 -5.73
CA PRO A 121 -4.44 -2.75 -5.94
C PRO A 121 -4.06 -2.31 -7.36
N SER A 122 -3.61 -3.23 -8.23
CA SER A 122 -3.02 -2.90 -9.53
C SER A 122 -3.94 -2.07 -10.44
N LEU A 123 -5.24 -2.38 -10.49
CA LEU A 123 -6.20 -1.59 -11.28
C LEU A 123 -6.33 -0.16 -10.76
N THR A 124 -6.28 0.01 -9.44
CA THR A 124 -6.28 1.35 -8.82
C THR A 124 -5.01 2.11 -9.18
N TYR A 125 -3.83 1.46 -9.19
CA TYR A 125 -2.59 2.11 -9.64
C TYR A 125 -2.72 2.60 -11.08
N MET A 126 -3.22 1.77 -12.00
CA MET A 126 -3.42 2.14 -13.39
C MET A 126 -4.37 3.34 -13.54
N ALA A 127 -5.46 3.38 -12.77
CA ALA A 127 -6.40 4.50 -12.77
C ALA A 127 -5.74 5.80 -12.25
N LEU A 128 -4.94 5.71 -11.18
CA LEU A 128 -4.20 6.84 -10.63
C LEU A 128 -3.11 7.34 -11.60
N THR A 129 -2.40 6.43 -12.27
CA THR A 129 -1.42 6.75 -13.31
C THR A 129 -2.07 7.48 -14.47
N ALA A 130 -3.21 7.01 -14.98
CA ALA A 130 -3.93 7.66 -16.07
C ALA A 130 -4.35 9.10 -15.70
N ARG A 131 -4.90 9.29 -14.50
CA ARG A 131 -5.26 10.61 -13.96
C ARG A 131 -4.04 11.54 -13.81
N ALA A 132 -2.93 11.02 -13.30
CA ALA A 132 -1.71 11.80 -13.10
C ALA A 132 -1.10 12.24 -14.43
N ALA A 133 -1.08 11.35 -15.43
CA ALA A 133 -0.58 11.65 -16.77
C ALA A 133 -1.42 12.74 -17.46
N ASP A 134 -2.76 12.63 -17.41
CA ASP A 134 -3.66 13.65 -17.95
C ASP A 134 -3.41 15.03 -17.31
N TYR A 135 -3.30 15.07 -15.98
CA TYR A 135 -2.98 16.29 -15.25
C TYR A 135 -1.60 16.85 -15.63
N ALA A 136 -0.57 16.01 -15.67
CA ALA A 136 0.80 16.42 -16.01
C ALA A 136 0.88 17.02 -17.42
N VAL A 137 0.23 16.40 -18.40
CA VAL A 137 0.17 16.94 -19.78
C VAL A 137 -0.61 18.26 -19.82
N GLY A 138 -1.72 18.35 -19.08
CA GLY A 138 -2.48 19.59 -18.95
C GLY A 138 -1.65 20.75 -18.39
N GLU A 139 -0.93 20.52 -17.29
CA GLU A 139 -0.05 21.53 -16.68
C GLU A 139 1.15 21.87 -17.56
N LEU A 140 1.74 20.88 -18.24
CA LEU A 140 2.83 21.10 -19.20
C LEU A 140 2.41 22.00 -20.36
N ASN A 141 1.24 21.75 -20.95
CA ASN A 141 0.69 22.57 -22.03
C ASN A 141 0.40 24.01 -21.58
N ARG A 142 0.05 24.20 -20.30
CA ARG A 142 -0.12 25.52 -19.66
C ARG A 142 1.21 26.17 -19.26
N ARG A 143 2.34 25.44 -19.33
CA ARG A 143 3.67 25.84 -18.85
C ARG A 143 3.73 26.10 -17.34
N ASN A 144 3.03 25.28 -16.57
CA ASN A 144 3.02 25.34 -15.10
C ASN A 144 4.03 24.36 -14.45
N LEU A 145 4.70 23.52 -15.24
CA LEU A 145 5.69 22.53 -14.80
C LEU A 145 7.12 22.92 -15.19
#